data_AF-A0A8T4UVU9-F1
#
_entry.id   AF-A0A8T4UVU9-F1
#
_cell.length_a   1.000
_cell.length_b   1.000
_cell.length_c   1.000
_cell.angle_alpha   90.00
_cell.angle_beta   90.00
_cell.angle_gamma   90.00
#
_symmetry.space_group_name_H-M   'P 1'
#
loop_
_entity.id
_entity.type
_entity.pdbx_description
1 polymer ?
#
loop_
_entity_poly.entity_id
_entity_poly.type
_entity_poly.pdbx_seq_one_letter_code
_entity_poly.pdbx_strand_id
1 'polypeptide(L)'
;MGEIISYMERKVEAKGLNPYALPREKDVLKYLFEDEAKNLELLNEISPFNLAVSKPHLFYPGSGSDILFPMLYLDRLFPTLNEINMTFVDLEDSIGMIKCVLDEVGVSFEENTKSPNNNFNNSEIIFFWNKKKVHLQFVTGDIFELISNLPAFDIYFEKAFRIMKDSDPDYEKKVLAKLNINGILISDSGFAELPLQKIAVSTELSAYGEMIMGVKK
;
A
#
# COMPACT_ATOMS: atom_id res chain seq x y z
N MET A 1 34.30 20.16 17.78
CA MET A 1 33.43 20.77 16.76
C MET A 1 32.54 19.66 16.25
N GLY A 2 31.22 19.74 16.46
CA GLY A 2 30.29 18.73 15.96
C GLY A 2 30.12 18.89 14.45
N GLU A 3 30.23 17.79 13.70
CA GLU A 3 29.89 17.80 12.28
C GLU A 3 28.42 18.14 12.11
N ILE A 4 28.15 19.23 11.38
CA ILE A 4 26.80 19.58 10.95
C ILE A 4 26.46 18.60 9.82
N ILE A 5 25.66 17.58 10.13
CA ILE A 5 25.05 16.73 9.11
C ILE A 5 23.95 17.57 8.45
N SER A 6 24.24 18.06 7.25
CA SER A 6 23.26 18.76 6.42
C SER A 6 22.60 17.75 5.49
N TYR A 7 21.31 17.49 5.69
CA TYR A 7 20.50 16.71 4.77
C TYR A 7 20.09 17.62 3.61
N MET A 8 20.54 17.32 2.38
CA MET A 8 19.97 17.94 1.18
C MET A 8 18.83 17.06 0.69
N GLU A 9 17.63 17.62 0.59
CA GLU A 9 16.51 16.93 -0.05
C GLU A 9 16.85 16.64 -1.51
N ARG A 10 16.84 15.36 -1.89
CA ARG A 10 16.93 14.97 -3.29
C ARG A 10 15.63 15.36 -3.97
N LYS A 11 15.66 16.41 -4.79
CA LYS A 11 14.52 16.79 -5.62
C LYS A 11 14.38 15.81 -6.78
N VAL A 12 13.40 14.92 -6.71
CA VAL A 12 13.03 14.02 -7.82
C VAL A 12 11.95 14.66 -8.65
N GLU A 13 12.17 14.72 -9.96
CA GLU A 13 11.22 15.27 -10.93
C GLU A 13 10.48 14.16 -11.66
N ALA A 14 9.21 14.40 -11.99
CA ALA A 14 8.40 13.48 -12.79
C ALA A 14 9.01 13.28 -14.19
N LYS A 15 9.25 12.02 -14.55
CA LYS A 15 9.85 11.63 -15.84
C LYS A 15 8.81 11.13 -16.86
N GLY A 16 7.53 11.22 -16.51
CA GLY A 16 6.40 10.71 -17.29
C GLY A 16 6.20 9.21 -17.13
N LEU A 17 5.15 8.69 -17.78
CA LEU A 17 4.78 7.29 -17.71
C LEU A 17 5.61 6.42 -18.68
N ASN A 18 6.13 5.31 -18.17
CA ASN A 18 6.77 4.28 -19.00
C ASN A 18 6.22 2.89 -18.65
N PRO A 19 5.33 2.31 -19.47
CA PRO A 19 4.76 0.98 -19.21
C PRO A 19 5.76 -0.17 -19.39
N TYR A 20 6.92 0.10 -19.99
CA TYR A 20 7.97 -0.88 -20.23
C TYR A 20 9.10 -0.82 -19.19
N ALA A 21 9.12 0.21 -18.34
CA ALA A 21 10.04 0.26 -17.21
C ALA A 21 9.59 -0.78 -16.17
N LEU A 22 10.47 -1.70 -15.84
CA LEU A 22 10.26 -2.66 -14.77
C LEU A 22 11.06 -2.23 -13.53
N PRO A 23 10.50 -2.41 -12.32
CA PRO A 23 11.27 -2.21 -11.09
C PRO A 23 12.53 -3.08 -11.12
N ARG A 24 13.67 -2.47 -10.80
CA ARG A 24 14.94 -3.18 -10.68
C ARG A 24 14.93 -3.97 -9.39
N GLU A 25 14.74 -5.28 -9.50
CA GLU A 25 14.62 -6.21 -8.35
C GLU A 25 15.72 -6.03 -7.31
N LYS A 26 16.98 -5.94 -7.75
CA LYS A 26 18.13 -5.69 -6.86
C LYS A 26 18.03 -4.41 -6.03
N ASP A 27 17.33 -3.40 -6.52
CA ASP A 27 17.15 -2.12 -5.85
C ASP A 27 15.91 -2.18 -4.93
N VAL A 28 14.85 -2.87 -5.35
CA VAL A 28 13.69 -3.17 -4.51
C VAL A 28 14.12 -3.94 -3.24
N LEU A 29 14.97 -4.96 -3.38
CA LEU A 29 15.44 -5.76 -2.26
C LEU A 29 16.26 -4.98 -1.22
N LYS A 30 16.84 -3.82 -1.57
CA LYS A 30 17.57 -2.97 -0.61
C LYS A 30 16.66 -2.28 0.40
N TYR A 31 15.37 -2.21 0.10
CA TYR A 31 14.35 -1.60 0.96
C TYR A 31 13.67 -2.61 1.89
N LEU A 32 14.04 -3.89 1.80
CA LEU A 32 13.48 -4.97 2.60
C LEU A 32 14.56 -5.53 3.52
N PHE A 33 14.18 -5.97 4.71
CA PHE A 33 15.06 -6.82 5.49
C PHE A 33 15.20 -8.19 4.80
N GLU A 34 16.36 -8.85 4.96
CA GLU A 34 16.64 -10.12 4.28
C GLU A 34 15.58 -11.19 4.58
N ASP A 35 15.17 -11.30 5.84
CA ASP A 35 14.11 -12.22 6.26
C ASP A 35 12.75 -11.86 5.65
N GLU A 36 12.40 -10.57 5.55
CA GLU A 36 11.16 -10.14 4.90
C GLU A 36 11.16 -10.50 3.42
N ALA A 37 12.27 -10.24 2.73
CA ALA A 37 12.42 -10.58 1.31
C ALA A 37 12.24 -12.07 1.07
N LYS A 38 12.81 -12.91 1.94
CA LYS A 38 12.64 -14.37 1.88
C LYS A 38 11.20 -14.79 2.16
N ASN A 39 10.57 -14.22 3.19
CA ASN A 39 9.22 -14.61 3.59
C ASN A 39 8.17 -14.23 2.55
N LEU A 40 8.42 -13.24 1.69
CA LEU A 40 7.54 -12.93 0.54
C LEU A 40 7.37 -14.12 -0.43
N GLU A 41 8.29 -15.09 -0.46
CA GLU A 41 8.11 -16.31 -1.25
C GLU A 41 6.92 -17.16 -0.79
N LEU A 42 6.53 -17.06 0.49
CA LEU A 42 5.38 -17.75 1.07
C LEU A 42 4.05 -17.27 0.44
N LEU A 43 4.04 -16.09 -0.19
CA LEU A 43 2.88 -15.64 -0.96
C LEU A 43 2.57 -16.55 -2.15
N ASN A 44 3.54 -17.32 -2.64
CA ASN A 44 3.33 -18.28 -3.74
C ASN A 44 2.47 -19.48 -3.33
N GLU A 45 2.30 -19.72 -2.03
CA GLU A 45 1.43 -20.79 -1.51
C GLU A 45 -0.05 -20.37 -1.52
N ILE A 46 -0.31 -19.07 -1.70
CA ILE A 46 -1.65 -18.49 -1.69
C ILE A 46 -2.20 -18.47 -3.11
N SER A 47 -3.41 -19.01 -3.29
CA SER A 47 -4.11 -18.92 -4.58
C SER A 47 -4.39 -17.45 -4.92
N PRO A 48 -4.08 -16.98 -6.14
CA PRO A 48 -4.36 -15.61 -6.54
C PRO A 48 -5.85 -15.28 -6.47
N PHE A 49 -6.15 -14.03 -6.14
CA PHE A 49 -7.49 -13.48 -6.14
C PHE A 49 -7.87 -12.97 -7.53
N ASN A 50 -9.15 -13.15 -7.86
CA ASN A 50 -9.77 -12.51 -9.01
C ASN A 50 -10.88 -11.59 -8.51
N LEU A 51 -10.61 -10.28 -8.56
CA LEU A 51 -11.63 -9.27 -8.27
C LEU A 51 -12.52 -9.08 -9.50
N ALA A 52 -13.83 -8.97 -9.29
CA ALA A 52 -14.77 -8.70 -10.37
C ALA A 52 -14.71 -7.23 -10.86
N VAL A 53 -14.03 -6.36 -10.12
CA VAL A 53 -13.90 -4.93 -10.39
C VAL A 53 -12.71 -4.70 -11.34
N SER A 54 -12.93 -3.95 -12.42
CA SER A 54 -11.90 -3.68 -13.43
C SER A 54 -10.77 -2.77 -12.94
N LYS A 55 -11.09 -1.83 -12.05
CA LYS A 55 -10.16 -0.88 -11.43
C LYS A 55 -10.41 -0.83 -9.93
N PRO A 56 -9.95 -1.84 -9.17
CA PRO A 56 -10.18 -1.92 -7.73
C PRO A 56 -9.47 -0.79 -6.99
N HIS A 57 -9.94 -0.52 -5.76
CA HIS A 57 -9.33 0.43 -4.85
C HIS A 57 -8.62 -0.30 -3.70
N LEU A 58 -7.32 -0.11 -3.58
CA LEU A 58 -6.53 -0.52 -2.42
C LEU A 58 -6.36 0.66 -1.45
N PHE A 59 -6.72 0.43 -0.19
CA PHE A 59 -6.47 1.36 0.90
C PHE A 59 -5.32 0.87 1.77
N TYR A 60 -4.35 1.78 2.03
CA TYR A 60 -3.18 1.55 2.85
C TYR A 60 -3.03 2.67 3.91
N PRO A 61 -3.20 2.36 5.20
CA PRO A 61 -2.84 3.27 6.28
C PRO A 61 -1.36 3.07 6.62
N GLY A 62 -0.53 4.10 6.46
CA GLY A 62 0.88 4.04 6.86
C GLY A 62 1.85 4.86 6.02
N SER A 63 3.13 4.62 6.30
CA SER A 63 4.26 5.41 5.80
C SER A 63 4.43 5.34 4.29
N GLY A 64 4.69 6.49 3.66
CA GLY A 64 5.05 6.55 2.24
C GLY A 64 6.32 5.78 1.85
N SER A 65 7.20 5.46 2.82
CA SER A 65 8.36 4.58 2.58
C SER A 65 7.97 3.17 2.14
N ASP A 66 6.77 2.72 2.52
CA ASP A 66 6.38 1.32 2.39
C ASP A 66 5.66 1.02 1.07
N ILE A 67 5.71 1.93 0.10
CA ILE A 67 5.04 1.78 -1.21
C ILE A 67 5.38 0.45 -1.91
N LEU A 68 6.58 -0.09 -1.68
CA LEU A 68 7.02 -1.35 -2.30
C LEU A 68 6.26 -2.57 -1.74
N PHE A 69 5.84 -2.58 -0.48
CA PHE A 69 5.15 -3.74 0.11
C PHE A 69 3.80 -4.02 -0.54
N PRO A 70 2.85 -3.05 -0.62
CA PRO A 70 1.61 -3.25 -1.35
C PRO A 70 1.85 -3.69 -2.79
N MET A 71 2.88 -3.13 -3.45
CA MET A 71 3.22 -3.49 -4.83
C MET A 71 3.65 -4.97 -4.98
N LEU A 72 4.49 -5.46 -4.08
CA LEU A 72 4.95 -6.85 -4.06
C LEU A 72 3.78 -7.83 -3.82
N TYR A 73 2.85 -7.47 -2.94
CA TYR A 73 1.64 -8.25 -2.70
C TYR A 73 0.70 -8.23 -3.91
N LEU A 74 0.53 -7.08 -4.58
CA LEU A 74 -0.30 -6.96 -5.78
C LEU A 74 0.18 -7.85 -6.92
N ASP A 75 1.49 -7.97 -7.13
CA ASP A 75 2.02 -8.83 -8.18
C ASP A 75 1.71 -10.31 -7.97
N ARG A 76 1.77 -10.77 -6.72
CA ARG A 76 1.57 -12.19 -6.38
C ARG A 76 0.10 -12.53 -6.25
N LEU A 77 -0.64 -11.72 -5.50
CA LEU A 77 -2.00 -12.03 -5.12
C LEU A 77 -3.04 -11.56 -6.16
N PHE A 78 -2.69 -10.61 -7.02
CA PHE A 78 -3.60 -10.04 -8.02
C PHE A 78 -2.96 -9.95 -9.43
N PRO A 79 -2.48 -11.07 -10.00
CA PRO A 79 -1.67 -11.07 -11.22
C PRO A 79 -2.44 -10.64 -12.47
N THR A 80 -3.78 -10.78 -12.47
CA THR A 80 -4.67 -10.44 -13.61
C THR A 80 -5.07 -8.97 -13.67
N LEU A 81 -4.72 -8.22 -12.63
CA LEU A 81 -5.11 -6.83 -12.42
C LEU A 81 -4.24 -5.91 -13.28
N ASN A 82 -4.85 -5.11 -14.16
CA ASN A 82 -4.12 -4.23 -15.09
C ASN A 82 -4.03 -2.78 -14.61
N GLU A 83 -4.97 -2.33 -13.78
CA GLU A 83 -5.04 -0.94 -13.30
C GLU A 83 -5.67 -0.89 -11.91
N ILE A 84 -5.11 -0.08 -11.01
CA ILE A 84 -5.55 0.00 -9.62
C ILE A 84 -5.55 1.45 -9.11
N ASN A 85 -6.56 1.80 -8.32
CA ASN A 85 -6.55 3.01 -7.48
C ASN A 85 -5.96 2.68 -6.12
N MET A 86 -5.11 3.55 -5.61
CA MET A 86 -4.50 3.41 -4.30
C MET A 86 -4.66 4.69 -3.51
N THR A 87 -5.04 4.55 -2.24
CA THR A 87 -5.03 5.65 -1.30
C THR A 87 -4.11 5.32 -0.15
N PHE A 88 -3.10 6.16 0.02
CA PHE A 88 -2.21 6.16 1.18
C PHE A 88 -2.67 7.25 2.13
N VAL A 89 -2.77 6.93 3.42
CA VAL A 89 -3.05 7.92 4.47
C VAL A 89 -1.93 7.85 5.50
N ASP A 90 -1.37 9.02 5.80
CA ASP A 90 -0.27 9.19 6.75
C ASP A 90 -0.39 10.55 7.44
N LEU A 91 0.20 10.71 8.63
CA LEU A 91 0.16 11.97 9.37
C LEU A 91 1.06 13.05 8.72
N GLU A 92 2.14 12.63 8.05
CA GLU A 92 3.12 13.51 7.43
C GLU A 92 3.04 13.48 5.90
N ASP A 93 3.49 14.55 5.23
CA ASP A 93 3.57 14.56 3.77
C ASP A 93 4.79 13.75 3.28
N SER A 94 4.56 12.46 3.04
CA SER A 94 5.57 11.51 2.58
C SER A 94 5.66 11.40 1.04
N ILE A 95 5.02 12.30 0.28
CA ILE A 95 4.97 12.20 -1.19
C ILE A 95 6.36 12.27 -1.83
N GLY A 96 7.26 13.11 -1.30
CA GLY A 96 8.64 13.24 -1.79
C GLY A 96 9.42 11.93 -1.62
N MET A 97 9.21 11.23 -0.50
CA MET A 97 9.84 9.96 -0.22
C MET A 97 9.35 8.85 -1.16
N ILE A 98 8.04 8.79 -1.42
CA ILE A 98 7.48 7.85 -2.43
C ILE A 98 8.14 8.06 -3.79
N LYS A 99 8.26 9.32 -4.25
CA LYS A 99 8.92 9.66 -5.52
C LYS A 99 10.38 9.21 -5.56
N CYS A 100 11.12 9.42 -4.47
CA CYS A 100 12.50 8.95 -4.34
C CYS A 100 12.59 7.43 -4.46
N VAL A 101 11.77 6.68 -3.72
CA VAL A 101 11.75 5.22 -3.76
C VAL A 101 11.46 4.73 -5.18
N LEU A 102 10.42 5.26 -5.83
CA LEU A 102 10.05 4.90 -7.21
C LEU A 102 11.21 5.14 -8.19
N ASP A 103 11.86 6.31 -8.13
CA ASP A 103 12.99 6.63 -9.01
C ASP A 103 14.20 5.71 -8.78
N GLU A 104 14.49 5.40 -7.52
CA GLU A 104 15.59 4.53 -7.12
C GLU A 104 15.40 3.08 -7.53
N VAL A 105 14.16 2.58 -7.57
CA VAL A 105 13.86 1.26 -8.13
C VAL A 105 13.64 1.30 -9.64
N GLY A 106 13.70 2.48 -10.27
CA GLY A 106 13.66 2.63 -11.73
C GLY A 106 12.28 2.79 -12.33
N VAL A 107 11.29 3.07 -11.50
CA VAL A 107 9.92 3.36 -11.92
C VAL A 107 9.81 4.85 -12.20
N SER A 108 9.43 5.20 -13.43
CA SER A 108 9.08 6.58 -13.78
C SER A 108 7.61 6.84 -13.48
N PHE A 109 7.30 8.08 -13.16
CA PHE A 109 5.96 8.50 -12.77
C PHE A 109 5.58 9.86 -13.38
N GLU A 110 4.28 10.11 -13.41
CA GLU A 110 3.66 11.39 -13.72
C GLU A 110 2.97 11.93 -12.47
N GLU A 111 2.97 13.26 -12.32
CA GLU A 111 2.28 13.95 -11.23
C GLU A 111 1.10 14.73 -11.78
N ASN A 112 -0.06 14.55 -11.15
CA ASN A 112 -1.22 15.36 -11.41
C ASN A 112 -1.55 16.21 -10.17
N THR A 113 -1.20 17.49 -10.23
CA THR A 113 -1.44 18.47 -9.15
C THR A 113 -2.85 19.05 -9.16
N LYS A 114 -3.73 18.63 -10.08
CA LYS A 114 -5.11 19.08 -10.20
C LYS A 114 -6.02 17.88 -10.35
N SER A 115 -6.36 17.23 -9.25
CA SER A 115 -7.47 16.29 -9.26
C SER A 115 -8.78 17.04 -8.96
N PRO A 116 -9.65 17.29 -9.95
CA PRO A 116 -10.87 18.10 -9.77
C PRO A 116 -11.97 17.38 -8.96
N ASN A 117 -11.76 16.12 -8.56
CA ASN A 117 -12.83 15.24 -8.07
C ASN A 117 -12.71 14.82 -6.60
N ASN A 118 -11.80 15.39 -5.82
CA ASN A 118 -11.65 15.03 -4.40
C ASN A 118 -11.75 16.26 -3.49
N ASN A 119 -12.47 16.11 -2.38
CA ASN A 119 -12.54 17.08 -1.28
C ASN A 119 -11.21 17.24 -0.50
N PHE A 120 -10.14 16.62 -1.00
CA PHE A 120 -8.80 16.67 -0.44
C PHE A 120 -7.87 17.25 -1.53
N ASN A 121 -7.16 18.34 -1.24
CA ASN A 121 -6.21 19.02 -2.12
C ASN A 121 -4.96 18.15 -2.35
N ASN A 122 -5.12 16.97 -2.93
CA ASN A 122 -4.08 15.95 -2.93
C ASN A 122 -3.48 15.76 -4.32
N SER A 123 -2.16 15.74 -4.39
CA SER A 123 -1.41 15.33 -5.57
C SER A 123 -1.60 13.84 -5.84
N GLU A 124 -1.92 13.50 -7.08
CA GLU A 124 -1.92 12.12 -7.55
C GLU A 124 -0.58 11.82 -8.24
N ILE A 125 0.01 10.66 -7.94
CA ILE A 125 1.13 10.09 -8.69
C ILE A 125 0.60 8.92 -9.49
N ILE A 126 0.90 8.90 -10.79
CA ILE A 126 0.57 7.80 -11.69
C ILE A 126 1.87 7.14 -12.12
N PHE A 127 1.94 5.81 -12.06
CA PHE A 127 3.10 5.05 -12.49
C PHE A 127 2.72 3.65 -12.98
N PHE A 128 3.68 2.93 -13.56
CA PHE A 128 3.52 1.53 -13.91
C PHE A 128 4.36 0.65 -12.99
N TRP A 129 3.74 -0.39 -12.43
CA TRP A 129 4.41 -1.44 -11.66
C TRP A 129 4.16 -2.77 -12.35
N ASN A 130 5.20 -3.38 -12.94
CA ASN A 130 5.08 -4.63 -13.69
C ASN A 130 3.90 -4.65 -14.68
N LYS A 131 3.82 -3.58 -15.50
CA LYS A 131 2.75 -3.29 -16.48
C LYS A 131 1.38 -2.96 -15.89
N LYS A 132 1.19 -3.04 -14.57
CA LYS A 132 -0.02 -2.56 -13.89
C LYS A 132 0.04 -1.05 -13.74
N LYS A 133 -1.00 -0.36 -14.17
CA LYS A 133 -1.10 1.09 -14.00
C LYS A 133 -1.61 1.42 -12.60
N VAL A 134 -0.82 2.14 -11.83
CA VAL A 134 -1.13 2.52 -10.45
C VAL A 134 -1.49 4.00 -10.40
N HIS A 135 -2.65 4.29 -9.81
CA HIS A 135 -3.12 5.64 -9.50
C HIS A 135 -3.02 5.85 -7.99
N LEU A 136 -1.96 6.50 -7.53
CA LEU A 136 -1.70 6.71 -6.11
C LEU A 136 -2.13 8.11 -5.68
N GLN A 137 -3.09 8.16 -4.76
CA GLN A 137 -3.46 9.36 -4.03
C GLN A 137 -2.89 9.29 -2.62
N PHE A 138 -2.16 10.33 -2.25
CA PHE A 138 -1.66 10.48 -0.88
C PHE A 138 -2.55 11.45 -0.11
N VAL A 139 -2.93 11.11 1.11
CA VAL A 139 -3.78 11.93 1.97
C VAL A 139 -3.04 12.15 3.27
N THR A 140 -2.70 13.41 3.57
CA THR A 140 -2.13 13.78 4.87
C THR A 140 -3.25 13.97 5.89
N GLY A 141 -3.18 13.25 7.01
CA GLY A 141 -4.06 13.41 8.16
C GLY A 141 -4.19 12.14 8.99
N ASP A 142 -4.91 12.26 10.11
CA ASP A 142 -5.15 11.14 11.01
C ASP A 142 -6.17 10.16 10.42
N ILE A 143 -5.74 8.92 10.19
CA ILE A 143 -6.61 7.90 9.63
C ILE A 143 -7.81 7.57 10.52
N PHE A 144 -7.70 7.68 11.85
CA PHE A 144 -8.79 7.38 12.77
C PHE A 144 -9.95 8.37 12.62
N GLU A 145 -9.65 9.59 12.18
CA GLU A 145 -10.63 10.63 11.83
C GLU A 145 -11.12 10.51 10.38
N LEU A 146 -10.20 10.19 9.46
CA LEU A 146 -10.45 10.22 8.02
C LEU A 146 -11.18 8.99 7.48
N ILE A 147 -11.02 7.80 8.08
CA ILE A 147 -11.52 6.52 7.54
C ILE A 147 -13.01 6.56 7.19
N SER A 148 -13.82 7.28 7.98
CA SER A 148 -15.26 7.42 7.75
C SER A 148 -15.59 8.21 6.46
N ASN A 149 -14.70 9.09 6.02
CA ASN A 149 -14.85 9.95 4.86
C ASN A 149 -14.15 9.40 3.61
N LEU A 150 -13.28 8.39 3.76
CA LEU A 150 -12.63 7.75 2.63
C LEU A 150 -13.65 6.96 1.77
N PRO A 151 -13.40 6.83 0.46
CA PRO A 151 -14.16 5.90 -0.39
C PRO A 151 -14.10 4.46 0.16
N ALA A 152 -15.12 3.68 -0.16
CA ALA A 152 -15.06 2.23 0.06
C ALA A 152 -13.95 1.62 -0.81
N PHE A 153 -13.35 0.53 -0.33
CA PHE A 153 -12.20 -0.10 -0.97
C PHE A 153 -12.42 -1.60 -1.18
N ASP A 154 -11.74 -2.16 -2.17
CA ASP A 154 -11.79 -3.58 -2.53
C ASP A 154 -10.65 -4.38 -1.87
N ILE A 155 -9.54 -3.70 -1.58
CA ILE A 155 -8.38 -4.28 -0.91
C ILE A 155 -8.02 -3.38 0.27
N TYR A 156 -7.92 -3.95 1.45
CA TYR A 156 -7.27 -3.34 2.61
C TYR A 156 -5.92 -4.01 2.79
N PHE A 157 -4.86 -3.22 2.87
CA PHE A 157 -3.52 -3.71 3.19
C PHE A 157 -2.95 -2.86 4.32
N GLU A 158 -2.44 -3.48 5.39
CA GLU A 158 -1.63 -2.79 6.39
C GLU A 158 -0.43 -3.64 6.80
N LYS A 159 0.64 -2.96 7.21
CA LYS A 159 1.84 -3.57 7.78
C LYS A 159 2.33 -2.71 8.94
N ALA A 160 2.84 -3.33 9.99
CA ALA A 160 3.40 -2.69 11.18
C ALA A 160 2.43 -1.75 11.93
N PHE A 161 1.12 -1.83 11.70
CA PHE A 161 0.15 -0.80 12.12
C PHE A 161 -0.41 -0.98 13.55
N ARG A 162 -0.03 -2.05 14.26
CA ARG A 162 -0.59 -2.45 15.57
C ARG A 162 -0.64 -1.32 16.59
N ILE A 163 0.49 -0.67 16.85
CA ILE A 163 0.63 0.33 17.92
C ILE A 163 -0.32 1.51 17.69
N MET A 164 -0.57 1.88 16.43
CA MET A 164 -1.49 2.97 16.12
C MET A 164 -2.94 2.59 16.43
N LYS A 165 -3.35 1.36 16.14
CA LYS A 165 -4.73 0.88 16.35
C LYS A 165 -5.15 0.84 17.82
N ASP A 166 -4.21 0.66 18.74
CA ASP A 166 -4.51 0.62 20.18
C ASP A 166 -5.16 1.92 20.68
N SER A 167 -5.03 3.02 19.94
CA SER A 167 -5.68 4.31 20.23
C SER A 167 -7.16 4.39 19.82
N ASP A 168 -7.64 3.50 18.93
CA ASP A 168 -9.03 3.45 18.44
C ASP A 168 -9.55 2.00 18.37
N PRO A 169 -10.21 1.52 19.44
CA PRO A 169 -10.71 0.15 19.53
C PRO A 169 -11.73 -0.26 18.45
N ASP A 170 -12.38 0.71 17.79
CA ASP A 170 -13.37 0.44 16.75
C ASP A 170 -12.79 0.54 15.33
N TYR A 171 -11.50 0.85 15.20
CA TYR A 171 -10.85 1.03 13.91
C TYR A 171 -11.03 -0.15 12.97
N GLU A 172 -10.82 -1.38 13.46
CA GLU A 172 -10.96 -2.60 12.65
C GLU A 172 -12.39 -2.78 12.11
N LYS A 173 -13.40 -2.38 12.90
CA LYS A 173 -14.81 -2.40 12.47
C LYS A 173 -15.09 -1.33 11.43
N LYS A 174 -14.51 -0.13 11.57
CA LYS A 174 -14.62 0.95 10.57
C LYS A 174 -14.00 0.51 9.23
N VAL A 175 -12.83 -0.12 9.28
CA VAL A 175 -12.18 -0.72 8.11
C VAL A 175 -13.09 -1.77 7.46
N LEU A 176 -13.62 -2.72 8.25
CA LEU A 176 -14.53 -3.74 7.73
C LEU A 176 -15.80 -3.15 7.13
N ALA A 177 -16.36 -2.09 7.72
CA ALA A 177 -17.53 -1.40 7.19
C ALA A 177 -17.27 -0.78 5.81
N LYS A 178 -16.05 -0.26 5.59
CA LYS A 178 -15.61 0.35 4.31
C LYS A 178 -15.12 -0.65 3.27
N LEU A 179 -14.69 -1.84 3.68
CA LEU A 179 -14.33 -2.92 2.77
C LEU A 179 -15.57 -3.39 1.98
N ASN A 180 -15.48 -3.46 0.66
CA ASN A 180 -16.58 -3.95 -0.18
C ASN A 180 -16.86 -5.44 0.06
N ILE A 181 -18.07 -5.89 -0.29
CA ILE A 181 -18.39 -7.32 -0.31
C ILE A 181 -17.49 -8.01 -1.35
N ASN A 182 -16.95 -9.16 -0.98
CA ASN A 182 -15.85 -9.86 -1.67
C ASN A 182 -14.51 -9.10 -1.68
N GLY A 183 -14.40 -8.02 -0.92
CA GLY A 183 -13.14 -7.32 -0.71
C GLY A 183 -12.17 -8.15 0.13
N ILE A 184 -10.88 -7.91 -0.10
CA ILE A 184 -9.78 -8.66 0.51
C ILE A 184 -9.14 -7.81 1.61
N LEU A 185 -9.03 -8.38 2.80
CA LEU A 185 -8.27 -7.81 3.90
C LEU A 185 -6.95 -8.56 4.04
N ILE A 186 -5.86 -7.81 4.11
CA ILE A 186 -4.51 -8.30 4.32
C ILE A 186 -3.89 -7.45 5.43
N SER A 187 -3.56 -8.07 6.55
CA SER A 187 -2.96 -7.37 7.69
C SER A 187 -1.93 -8.25 8.36
N ASP A 188 -0.85 -7.64 8.85
CA ASP A 188 0.13 -8.31 9.69
C ASP A 188 -0.20 -8.28 11.18
N SER A 189 -1.33 -7.67 11.60
CA SER A 189 -1.73 -7.59 13.02
C SER A 189 -3.25 -7.42 13.20
N GLY A 190 -3.82 -7.92 14.30
CA GLY A 190 -5.25 -7.69 14.61
C GLY A 190 -6.23 -8.33 13.63
N PHE A 191 -7.48 -7.85 13.57
CA PHE A 191 -8.58 -8.33 12.70
C PHE A 191 -9.03 -9.78 12.91
N ALA A 192 -8.52 -10.48 13.93
CA ALA A 192 -8.77 -11.90 14.19
C ALA A 192 -10.26 -12.19 14.41
N GLU A 193 -10.91 -11.35 15.21
CA GLU A 193 -12.31 -11.51 15.65
C GLU A 193 -13.36 -11.09 14.61
N LEU A 194 -12.92 -10.53 13.48
CA LEU A 194 -13.85 -10.05 12.46
C LEU A 194 -14.44 -11.19 11.62
N PRO A 195 -15.71 -11.07 11.18
CA PRO A 195 -16.42 -12.09 10.39
C PRO A 195 -15.95 -12.10 8.92
N LEU A 196 -14.70 -12.49 8.70
CA LEU A 196 -14.11 -12.69 7.38
C LEU A 196 -14.05 -14.18 7.05
N GLN A 197 -14.23 -14.54 5.78
CA GLN A 197 -13.79 -15.85 5.32
C GLN A 197 -12.26 -15.86 5.32
N LYS A 198 -11.66 -16.41 6.39
CA LYS A 198 -10.21 -16.47 6.57
C LYS A 198 -9.55 -17.39 5.56
N ILE A 199 -8.37 -16.99 5.10
CA ILE A 199 -7.50 -17.77 4.22
C ILE A 199 -6.30 -18.18 5.06
N ALA A 200 -5.96 -19.47 5.00
CA ALA A 200 -4.78 -19.97 5.68
C ALA A 200 -3.53 -19.33 5.05
N VAL A 201 -2.72 -18.70 5.89
CA VAL A 201 -1.47 -18.03 5.50
C VAL A 201 -0.42 -18.30 6.55
N SER A 202 0.85 -18.34 6.15
CA SER A 202 1.96 -18.48 7.10
C SER A 202 2.05 -17.24 8.00
N THR A 203 2.21 -17.45 9.30
CA THR A 203 2.42 -16.37 10.27
C THR A 203 3.78 -15.68 10.09
N GLU A 204 4.73 -16.33 9.41
CA GLU A 204 6.06 -15.78 9.08
C GLU A 204 5.98 -14.57 8.12
N LEU A 205 4.86 -14.39 7.42
CA LEU A 205 4.59 -13.20 6.62
C LEU A 205 4.37 -11.93 7.47
N SER A 206 4.15 -12.08 8.79
CA SER A 206 3.90 -10.98 9.72
C SER A 206 5.08 -10.78 10.65
N ALA A 207 5.49 -9.52 10.85
CA ALA A 207 6.47 -9.15 11.87
C ALA A 207 5.97 -9.44 13.31
N TYR A 208 4.65 -9.49 13.51
CA TYR A 208 4.02 -9.80 14.80
C TYR A 208 3.60 -11.27 14.95
N GLY A 209 3.79 -12.10 13.91
CA GLY A 209 3.28 -13.48 13.91
C GLY A 209 1.76 -13.59 13.85
N GLU A 210 1.08 -12.52 13.44
CA GLU A 210 -0.39 -12.37 13.45
C GLU A 210 -0.97 -12.16 12.04
N MET A 211 -0.31 -12.69 11.01
CA MET A 211 -0.75 -12.49 9.62
C MET A 211 -2.20 -12.93 9.43
N ILE A 212 -3.04 -12.03 8.93
CA ILE A 212 -4.43 -12.28 8.60
C ILE A 212 -4.66 -11.94 7.13
N MET A 213 -5.22 -12.91 6.41
CA MET A 213 -5.83 -12.69 5.10
C MET A 213 -7.26 -13.19 5.11
N GLY A 214 -8.19 -12.41 4.57
CA GLY A 214 -9.60 -12.82 4.56
C GLY A 214 -10.45 -12.07 3.56
N VAL A 215 -11.56 -12.70 3.17
CA VAL A 215 -12.54 -12.14 2.23
C VAL A 215 -13.79 -11.74 2.99
N LYS A 216 -14.28 -10.50 2.78
CA LYS A 216 -15.58 -10.08 3.32
C LYS A 216 -16.71 -10.73 2.54
N LYS A 217 -17.71 -11.28 3.24
CA LYS A 217 -18.90 -11.89 2.64
C LYS A 217 -20.15 -11.07 2.84
#